data_AF-A0A4V3WR41-F1
#
_entry.id   AF-A0A4V3WR41-F1
#
_cell.length_a   1.000
_cell.length_b   1.000
_cell.length_c   1.000
_cell.angle_alpha   90.00
_cell.angle_beta   90.00
_cell.angle_gamma   90.00
#
_symmetry.space_group_name_H-M   'P 1'
#
loop_
_entity.id
_entity.type
_entity.pdbx_description
1 polymer ?
#
loop_
_entity_poly.entity_id
_entity_poly.type
_entity_poly.pdbx_seq_one_letter_code
_entity_poly.pdbx_strand_id
1 'polypeptide(L)'
;MYRRERGKLESTEFSFSRFRTPYLANYQGWAMFVDCDFLYLSDIKELIDLVNDQYPIMCVQHDYAPKETTKMDGAMQTVYPRKNWFSMVLYNCGHPKNWVLTPEVVNSESNAFLHRF
;
A
#
# COMPACT_ATOMS: atom_id res chain seq x y z
N MET A 1 9.89 -3.95 -15.15
CA MET A 1 8.50 -4.37 -15.51
C MET A 1 7.80 -4.99 -14.30
N TYR A 2 6.48 -4.86 -14.16
CA TYR A 2 5.68 -5.64 -13.20
C TYR A 2 5.28 -6.94 -13.87
N ARG A 3 5.63 -8.07 -13.24
CA ARG A 3 5.41 -9.41 -13.80
C ARG A 3 5.13 -10.35 -12.64
N ARG A 4 3.89 -10.30 -12.14
CA ARG A 4 3.37 -11.18 -11.09
C ARG A 4 2.22 -11.97 -11.69
N GLU A 5 2.20 -13.28 -11.45
CA GLU A 5 1.05 -14.11 -11.82
C GLU A 5 -0.14 -13.75 -10.92
N ARG A 6 -1.31 -13.53 -11.54
CA ARG A 6 -2.51 -13.09 -10.82
C ARG A 6 -2.98 -14.17 -9.84
N GLY A 7 -2.90 -13.88 -8.55
CA GLY A 7 -3.47 -14.73 -7.51
C GLY A 7 -5.00 -14.68 -7.46
N LYS A 8 -5.63 -15.76 -6.97
CA LYS A 8 -7.11 -15.85 -6.80
C LYS A 8 -7.72 -14.78 -5.88
N LEU A 9 -6.90 -14.14 -5.04
CA LEU A 9 -7.33 -13.13 -4.07
C LEU A 9 -7.08 -11.69 -4.54
N GLU A 10 -6.42 -11.52 -5.71
CA GLU A 10 -6.08 -10.22 -6.29
C GLU A 10 -7.27 -9.68 -7.06
N SER A 11 -7.73 -8.48 -6.69
CA SER A 11 -8.88 -7.86 -7.35
C SER A 11 -8.46 -7.31 -8.71
N THR A 12 -7.27 -6.72 -8.79
CA THR A 12 -6.67 -6.16 -10.01
C THR A 12 -5.18 -6.48 -10.11
N GLU A 13 -4.61 -6.35 -11.32
CA GLU A 13 -3.15 -6.46 -11.57
C GLU A 13 -2.31 -5.41 -10.82
N PHE A 14 -2.96 -4.37 -10.28
CA PHE A 14 -2.31 -3.29 -9.54
C PHE A 14 -2.36 -3.47 -8.02
N SER A 15 -2.98 -4.53 -7.51
CA SER A 15 -3.19 -4.73 -6.06
C SER A 15 -1.89 -4.65 -5.23
N PHE A 16 -0.75 -4.99 -5.84
CA PHE A 16 0.57 -4.97 -5.18
C PHE A 16 1.51 -3.85 -5.66
N SER A 17 1.07 -2.98 -6.58
CA SER A 17 1.92 -1.89 -7.09
C SER A 17 2.37 -0.94 -5.98
N ARG A 18 1.53 -0.76 -4.94
CA ARG A 18 1.81 0.05 -3.74
C ARG A 18 3.12 -0.29 -3.04
N PHE A 19 3.54 -1.56 -3.07
CA PHE A 19 4.78 -2.00 -2.44
C PHE A 19 6.02 -1.66 -3.26
N ARG A 20 5.87 -1.17 -4.49
CA ARG A 20 6.98 -0.67 -5.32
C ARG A 20 7.35 0.77 -5.02
N THR A 21 6.57 1.48 -4.22
CA THR A 21 6.78 2.90 -3.92
C THR A 21 8.21 3.20 -3.47
N PRO A 22 8.84 2.43 -2.54
CA PRO A 22 10.24 2.66 -2.18
C PRO A 22 11.23 2.48 -3.34
N TYR A 23 11.05 1.45 -4.15
CA TYR A 23 11.89 1.22 -5.33
C TYR A 23 11.78 2.35 -6.36
N LEU A 24 10.56 2.83 -6.63
CA LEU A 24 10.32 3.94 -7.57
C LEU A 24 10.90 5.26 -7.08
N ALA A 25 10.96 5.46 -5.76
CA ALA A 25 11.61 6.60 -5.12
C ALA A 25 13.13 6.43 -4.97
N ASN A 26 13.75 5.41 -5.61
CA ASN A 26 15.16 5.05 -5.47
C ASN A 26 15.60 4.84 -4.00
N TYR A 27 14.67 4.43 -3.13
CA TYR A 27 14.87 4.29 -1.69
C TYR A 27 15.37 5.59 -1.02
N GLN A 28 14.89 6.74 -1.49
CA GLN A 28 15.27 8.05 -0.96
C GLN A 28 14.07 8.84 -0.45
N GLY A 29 14.25 9.52 0.67
CA GLY A 29 13.27 10.44 1.25
C GLY A 29 11.94 9.76 1.59
N TRP A 30 10.86 10.53 1.49
CA TRP A 30 9.49 10.07 1.70
C TRP A 30 8.71 10.07 0.39
N ALA A 31 7.85 9.07 0.21
CA ALA A 31 6.93 9.00 -0.92
C ALA A 31 5.55 8.52 -0.47
N MET A 32 4.51 9.09 -1.08
CA MET A 32 3.13 8.73 -0.81
C MET A 32 2.59 7.79 -1.89
N PHE A 33 2.01 6.67 -1.46
CA PHE A 33 1.09 5.89 -2.28
C PHE A 33 -0.34 6.30 -1.92
N VAL A 34 -1.21 6.42 -2.93
CA VAL A 34 -2.64 6.68 -2.77
C VAL A 34 -3.43 5.94 -3.85
N ASP A 35 -4.53 5.31 -3.47
CA ASP A 35 -5.48 4.70 -4.42
C ASP A 35 -6.17 5.82 -5.25
N CYS A 36 -6.75 5.45 -6.40
CA CYS A 36 -7.27 6.43 -7.36
C CYS A 36 -8.62 7.08 -6.97
N ASP A 37 -9.22 6.66 -5.86
CA ASP A 37 -10.54 7.07 -5.38
C ASP A 37 -10.49 8.03 -4.17
N PHE A 38 -9.42 8.82 -4.07
CA PHE A 38 -9.25 9.85 -3.03
C PHE A 38 -9.65 11.25 -3.51
N LEU A 39 -10.30 12.01 -2.61
CA LEU A 39 -10.57 13.44 -2.77
C LEU A 39 -9.91 14.22 -1.63
N TYR A 40 -9.02 15.15 -1.97
CA TYR A 40 -8.34 16.02 -1.00
C TYR A 40 -9.20 17.24 -0.68
N LEU A 41 -9.48 17.44 0.60
CA LEU A 41 -10.31 18.55 1.11
C LEU A 41 -9.50 19.62 1.86
N SER A 42 -8.22 19.37 2.12
CA SER A 42 -7.28 20.34 2.72
C SER A 42 -5.91 20.28 2.04
N ASP A 43 -5.02 21.18 2.43
CA ASP A 43 -3.65 21.23 1.95
C ASP A 43 -2.88 19.97 2.38
N ILE A 44 -2.23 19.32 1.42
CA ILE A 44 -1.38 18.14 1.65
C ILE A 44 -0.19 18.47 2.56
N LYS A 45 0.21 19.74 2.65
CA LYS A 45 1.27 20.19 3.56
C LYS A 45 1.00 19.80 5.01
N GLU A 46 -0.25 19.87 5.46
CA GLU A 46 -0.64 19.48 6.82
C GLU A 46 -0.28 18.01 7.10
N LEU A 47 -0.42 17.14 6.10
CA LEU A 47 -0.02 15.74 6.21
C LEU A 47 1.51 15.58 6.24
N ILE A 48 2.24 16.32 5.39
CA ILE A 48 3.70 16.28 5.33
C ILE A 48 4.32 16.73 6.65
N ASP A 49 3.74 17.73 7.31
CA ASP A 49 4.23 18.26 8.60
C ASP A 49 4.09 17.24 9.75
N LEU A 50 3.30 16.17 9.58
CA LEU A 50 3.14 15.08 10.55
C LEU A 50 4.17 13.96 10.37
N VAL A 51 4.96 13.97 9.30
CA VAL A 51 5.93 12.92 8.97
C VAL A 51 6.96 12.76 10.10
N ASN A 52 7.28 11.50 10.43
CA ASN A 52 8.23 11.16 11.49
C ASN A 52 9.18 10.04 11.06
N ASP A 53 10.48 10.37 10.99
CA ASP A 53 11.55 9.48 10.52
C ASP A 53 11.79 8.24 11.38
N GLN A 54 11.24 8.17 12.59
CA GLN A 54 11.29 6.95 13.40
C GLN A 54 10.50 5.80 12.79
N TYR A 55 9.51 6.10 11.92
CA TYR A 55 8.64 5.10 11.35
C TYR A 55 9.04 4.74 9.91
N PRO A 56 9.07 3.44 9.56
CA PRO A 56 9.31 3.02 8.18
C PRO A 56 8.12 3.34 7.26
N ILE A 57 6.91 3.36 7.82
CA ILE A 57 5.68 3.73 7.12
C ILE A 57 4.76 4.49 8.07
N MET A 58 3.90 5.34 7.53
CA MET A 58 2.79 5.96 8.26
C MET A 58 1.51 5.81 7.45
N CYS A 59 0.44 5.37 8.11
CA CYS A 59 -0.88 5.18 7.49
C CYS A 59 -1.99 5.31 8.53
N VAL A 60 -3.22 5.51 8.06
CA VAL A 60 -4.40 5.48 8.93
C VAL A 60 -4.83 4.04 9.14
N GLN A 61 -4.89 3.63 10.41
CA GLN A 61 -5.36 2.31 10.80
C GLN A 61 -6.89 2.30 10.87
N HIS A 62 -7.54 2.06 9.72
CA HIS A 62 -8.99 1.94 9.67
C HIS A 62 -9.48 0.67 10.39
N ASP A 63 -10.43 0.84 11.30
CA ASP A 63 -11.28 -0.25 11.80
C ASP A 63 -12.58 -0.27 10.99
N TYR A 64 -12.53 -0.94 9.83
CA TYR A 64 -13.67 -1.02 8.92
C TYR A 64 -13.91 -2.46 8.45
N ALA A 65 -15.08 -2.98 8.80
CA ALA A 65 -15.61 -4.23 8.27
C ALA A 65 -16.57 -3.91 7.10
N PRO A 66 -16.28 -4.36 5.87
CA PRO A 66 -17.20 -4.19 4.74
C PRO A 66 -18.55 -4.84 5.04
N LYS A 67 -19.64 -4.11 4.83
CA LYS A 67 -21.01 -4.65 4.96
C LYS A 67 -21.47 -5.38 3.69
N GLU A 68 -20.95 -4.98 2.54
CA GLU A 68 -21.26 -5.57 1.24
C GLU A 68 -20.46 -6.83 0.98
N THR A 69 -21.12 -7.87 0.46
CA THR A 69 -20.53 -9.18 0.17
C THR A 69 -19.87 -9.26 -1.21
N THR A 70 -20.07 -8.24 -2.05
CA THR A 70 -19.55 -8.15 -3.42
C THR A 70 -18.77 -6.85 -3.64
N LYS A 71 -17.72 -6.89 -4.47
CA LYS A 71 -16.89 -5.74 -4.87
C LYS A 71 -17.44 -5.08 -6.13
N MET A 72 -16.84 -3.93 -6.52
CA MET A 72 -16.90 -3.50 -7.92
C MET A 72 -16.42 -4.67 -8.80
N ASP A 73 -17.15 -4.95 -9.89
CA ASP A 73 -17.01 -6.10 -10.80
C ASP A 73 -17.55 -7.45 -10.32
N GLY A 74 -18.36 -7.49 -9.24
CA GLY A 74 -19.04 -8.71 -8.81
C GLY A 74 -18.12 -9.78 -8.19
N ALA A 75 -16.85 -9.45 -7.97
CA ALA A 75 -15.91 -10.32 -7.26
C ALA A 75 -16.31 -10.44 -5.78
N MET A 76 -16.09 -11.62 -5.18
CA MET A 76 -16.37 -11.81 -3.76
C MET A 76 -15.54 -10.85 -2.89
N GLN A 77 -16.22 -10.18 -1.96
CA GLN A 77 -15.57 -9.33 -0.97
C GLN A 77 -14.87 -10.22 0.07
N THR A 78 -13.57 -10.44 -0.11
CA THR A 78 -12.73 -11.02 0.94
C THR A 78 -12.42 -9.99 2.01
N VAL A 79 -12.82 -10.28 3.24
CA VAL A 79 -12.43 -9.50 4.43
C VAL A 79 -11.00 -9.90 4.79
N TYR A 80 -10.11 -8.92 4.78
CA TYR A 80 -8.72 -9.08 5.18
C TYR A 80 -8.41 -8.09 6.30
N PRO A 81 -7.80 -8.52 7.42
CA PRO A 81 -7.40 -7.59 8.47
C PRO A 81 -6.43 -6.55 7.88
N ARG A 82 -6.66 -5.26 8.13
CA ARG A 82 -5.81 -4.15 7.66
C ARG A 82 -5.87 -3.84 6.16
N LYS A 83 -6.83 -4.40 5.41
CA LYS A 83 -6.95 -4.16 3.95
C LYS A 83 -6.94 -2.67 3.58
N ASN A 84 -7.66 -1.85 4.34
CA ASN A 84 -7.82 -0.43 4.04
C ASN A 84 -6.66 0.44 4.55
N TRP A 85 -5.76 -0.10 5.36
CA TRP A 85 -4.61 0.66 5.89
C TRP A 85 -3.64 1.04 4.78
N PHE A 86 -3.70 0.32 3.66
CA PHE A 86 -2.83 0.51 2.51
C PHE A 86 -3.47 1.31 1.37
N SER A 87 -4.61 1.96 1.61
CA SER A 87 -5.29 2.81 0.63
C SER A 87 -4.58 4.16 0.43
N MET A 88 -4.00 4.70 1.49
CA MET A 88 -3.02 5.80 1.45
C MET A 88 -1.90 5.50 2.45
N VAL A 89 -0.66 5.50 1.99
CA VAL A 89 0.52 5.17 2.82
C VAL A 89 1.66 6.11 2.49
N LEU A 90 2.23 6.70 3.54
CA LEU A 90 3.52 7.39 3.48
C LEU A 90 4.62 6.38 3.73
N TYR A 91 5.49 6.18 2.76
CA TYR A 91 6.68 5.34 2.87
C TYR A 91 7.89 6.22 3.18
N ASN A 92 8.59 5.90 4.27
CA ASN A 92 9.96 6.40 4.48
C ASN A 92 10.91 5.57 3.61
N CYS A 93 11.04 5.94 2.34
CA CYS A 93 11.82 5.17 1.37
C CYS A 93 13.30 5.04 1.76
N GLY A 94 13.83 6.02 2.50
CA GLY A 94 15.18 5.98 3.07
C GLY A 94 15.37 5.04 4.26
N HIS A 95 14.29 4.58 4.90
CA HIS A 95 14.37 3.72 6.08
C HIS A 95 14.81 2.29 5.70
N PRO A 96 15.82 1.68 6.35
CA PRO A 96 16.38 0.38 5.96
C PRO A 96 15.35 -0.77 5.86
N LYS A 97 14.31 -0.74 6.69
CA LYS A 97 13.19 -1.71 6.63
C LYS A 97 12.45 -1.74 5.29
N ASN A 98 12.51 -0.67 4.49
CA ASN A 98 11.86 -0.62 3.17
C ASN A 98 12.75 -1.10 2.02
N TRP A 99 14.05 -1.34 2.24
CA TRP A 99 14.97 -1.84 1.20
C TRP A 99 14.69 -3.28 0.77
N VAL A 100 13.94 -4.04 1.60
CA VAL A 100 13.46 -5.37 1.24
C VAL A 100 12.44 -5.33 0.10
N LEU A 101 11.80 -4.18 -0.16
CA LEU A 101 10.75 -4.03 -1.16
C LEU A 101 11.32 -3.87 -2.59
N THR A 102 12.12 -4.84 -3.01
CA THR A 102 12.67 -4.89 -4.37
C THR A 102 11.62 -5.35 -5.39
N PRO A 103 11.79 -5.05 -6.69
CA PRO A 103 10.90 -5.54 -7.72
C PRO A 103 10.74 -7.07 -7.72
N GLU A 104 11.80 -7.81 -7.40
CA GLU A 104 11.81 -9.26 -7.30
C GLU A 104 10.91 -9.71 -6.14
N VAL A 105 11.15 -9.17 -4.94
CA VAL A 105 10.37 -9.47 -3.72
C VAL A 105 8.89 -9.17 -3.94
N VAL A 106 8.55 -8.00 -4.49
CA VAL A 106 7.15 -7.62 -4.76
C VAL A 106 6.48 -8.55 -5.78
N ASN A 107 7.24 -9.10 -6.73
CA ASN A 107 6.68 -10.02 -7.73
C ASN A 107 6.55 -11.46 -7.21
N SER A 108 7.40 -11.91 -6.29
CA SER A 108 7.43 -13.31 -5.84
C SER A 108 6.75 -13.57 -4.50
N GLU A 109 6.75 -12.59 -3.59
CA GLU A 109 6.31 -12.82 -2.21
C GLU A 109 4.80 -12.93 -2.03
N SER A 110 4.39 -13.55 -0.93
CA SER A 110 2.97 -13.72 -0.62
C SER A 110 2.29 -12.40 -0.21
N ASN A 111 0.97 -12.34 -0.39
CA ASN A 111 0.15 -11.23 0.11
C ASN A 111 0.39 -10.98 1.62
N ALA A 112 0.40 -12.08 2.39
CA ALA A 112 0.59 -12.04 3.84
C ALA A 112 2.00 -11.63 4.26
N PHE A 113 3.01 -11.70 3.37
CA PHE A 113 4.35 -11.19 3.63
C PHE A 113 4.40 -9.67 3.41
N LEU A 114 3.85 -9.19 2.28
CA LEU A 114 3.87 -7.77 1.92
C LEU A 114 3.04 -6.89 2.87
N HIS A 115 2.12 -7.46 3.66
CA HIS A 115 1.29 -6.72 4.61
C HIS A 115 1.74 -6.82 6.07
N ARG A 116 2.99 -7.26 6.37
CA ARG A 116 3.49 -7.47 7.74
C ARG A 116 4.08 -6.24 8.43
N PHE A 117 3.97 -5.06 7.81
CA PHE A 117 4.53 -3.81 8.34
C PHE A 117 3.74 -3.28 9.55
#